data_AF-A0A4Y8WH64-F1
#
_entry.id   AF-A0A4Y8WH64-F1
#
_cell.length_a   1.000
_cell.length_b   1.000
_cell.length_c   1.000
_cell.angle_alpha   90.00
_cell.angle_beta   90.00
_cell.angle_gamma   90.00
#
_symmetry.space_group_name_H-M   'P 1'
#
loop_
_entity.id
_entity.type
_entity.pdbx_description
1 polymer ?
#
loop_
_entity_poly.entity_id
_entity_poly.type
_entity_poly.pdbx_seq_one_letter_code
_entity_poly.pdbx_strand_id
1 'polypeptide(L)'
;MKVKIEKTCDGEAFLNIPEILQKELQWDEGDQIEWLDNKDGSWTLCRVGLESDIQSKSIEYILSQHPTLKDQMENVFDDSDLRTEWLTSAIPALSGFTPLEVVIEGDLKRVLDALNRIKYGDIS
;
A
#
# COMPACT_ATOMS: atom_id res chain seq x y z
N MET A 1 -12.20 -4.16 -20.98
CA MET A 1 -12.97 -5.43 -21.07
C MET A 1 -14.46 -5.12 -20.96
N LYS A 2 -15.36 -5.91 -21.53
CA LYS A 2 -16.81 -5.77 -21.33
C LYS A 2 -17.33 -7.08 -20.75
N VAL A 3 -18.04 -7.02 -19.63
CA VAL A 3 -18.67 -8.18 -19.01
C VAL A 3 -20.19 -8.03 -19.10
N LYS A 4 -20.89 -9.13 -19.33
CA LYS A 4 -22.34 -9.15 -19.45
C LYS A 4 -22.96 -9.14 -18.05
N ILE A 5 -23.94 -8.26 -17.85
CA ILE A 5 -24.80 -8.29 -16.66
C ILE A 5 -25.95 -9.25 -16.94
N GLU A 6 -26.17 -10.16 -16.00
CA GLU A 6 -27.26 -11.13 -16.05
C GLU A 6 -28.37 -10.71 -15.08
N LYS A 7 -29.54 -11.32 -15.23
CA LYS A 7 -30.68 -11.07 -14.35
C LYS A 7 -31.22 -12.38 -13.81
N THR A 8 -31.55 -12.38 -12.54
CA THR A 8 -32.28 -13.47 -11.89
C THR A 8 -33.74 -13.48 -12.36
N CYS A 9 -34.50 -14.51 -11.99
CA CYS A 9 -35.90 -14.66 -12.38
C CYS A 9 -36.84 -13.60 -11.77
N ASP A 10 -36.46 -13.03 -10.64
CA ASP A 10 -37.06 -11.89 -9.94
C ASP A 10 -36.56 -10.53 -10.46
N GLY A 11 -35.60 -10.52 -11.39
CA GLY A 11 -35.16 -9.33 -12.12
C GLY A 11 -33.99 -8.57 -11.49
N GLU A 12 -33.39 -9.11 -10.42
CA GLU A 12 -32.18 -8.56 -9.82
C GLU A 12 -30.99 -8.73 -10.75
N ALA A 13 -30.19 -7.69 -10.90
CA ALA A 13 -29.01 -7.70 -11.75
C ALA A 13 -27.83 -8.30 -10.99
N PHE A 14 -27.13 -9.23 -11.62
CA PHE A 14 -25.90 -9.80 -11.07
C PHE A 14 -24.81 -9.91 -12.13
N LEU A 15 -23.57 -9.98 -11.65
CA LEU A 15 -22.37 -10.09 -12.48
C LEU A 15 -21.62 -11.36 -12.06
N ASN A 16 -21.46 -12.28 -13.00
CA ASN A 16 -20.50 -13.36 -12.84
C ASN A 16 -19.10 -12.81 -13.11
N ILE A 17 -18.23 -12.80 -12.09
CA ILE A 17 -16.83 -12.41 -12.24
C ILE A 17 -16.11 -13.52 -13.03
N PRO A 18 -15.66 -13.28 -14.26
CA PRO A 18 -14.94 -14.29 -15.04
C PRO A 18 -13.65 -14.71 -14.33
N GLU A 19 -13.25 -15.99 -14.43
CA GLU A 19 -12.04 -16.51 -13.78
C GLU A 19 -10.77 -15.69 -14.07
N ILE A 20 -10.66 -15.13 -15.28
CA ILE A 20 -9.52 -14.28 -15.63
C ILE A 20 -9.45 -13.02 -14.76
N LEU A 21 -10.59 -12.40 -14.47
CA LEU A 21 -10.65 -11.23 -13.58
C LEU A 21 -10.43 -11.63 -12.13
N GLN A 22 -10.93 -12.79 -11.68
CA GLN A 22 -10.63 -13.29 -10.33
C GLN A 22 -9.12 -13.44 -10.12
N LYS A 23 -8.41 -14.02 -11.09
CA LYS A 23 -6.95 -14.19 -11.04
C LYS A 23 -6.19 -12.86 -11.13
N GLU A 24 -6.56 -11.98 -12.05
CA GLU A 24 -5.90 -10.68 -12.22
C GLU A 24 -6.09 -9.78 -10.99
N LEU A 25 -7.30 -9.77 -10.43
CA LEU A 25 -7.65 -8.98 -9.25
C LEU A 25 -7.26 -9.66 -7.93
N GLN A 26 -6.78 -10.91 -7.97
CA GLN A 26 -6.49 -11.74 -6.79
C GLN A 26 -7.68 -11.75 -5.82
N TRP A 27 -8.88 -12.03 -6.35
CA TRP A 27 -10.08 -12.21 -5.55
C TRP A 27 -10.34 -13.70 -5.34
N ASP A 28 -10.47 -14.09 -4.09
CA ASP A 28 -10.89 -15.41 -3.66
C ASP A 28 -12.33 -15.37 -3.12
N GLU A 29 -13.01 -16.51 -3.15
CA GLU A 29 -14.34 -16.62 -2.53
C GLU A 29 -14.27 -16.27 -1.04
N GLY A 30 -15.15 -15.36 -0.60
CA GLY A 30 -15.17 -14.87 0.77
C GLY A 30 -14.40 -13.57 1.00
N ASP A 31 -13.67 -13.06 0.01
CA ASP A 31 -13.05 -11.75 0.10
C ASP A 31 -14.09 -10.62 0.22
N GLN A 32 -13.78 -9.66 1.09
CA GLN A 32 -14.59 -8.46 1.22
C GLN A 32 -14.26 -7.49 0.09
N ILE A 33 -15.30 -6.99 -0.59
CA ILE A 33 -15.20 -6.01 -1.66
C ILE A 33 -16.03 -4.77 -1.34
N GLU A 34 -15.64 -3.62 -1.88
CA GLU A 34 -16.33 -2.35 -1.70
C GLU A 34 -16.54 -1.61 -3.03
N TRP A 35 -17.61 -0.81 -3.06
CA TRP A 35 -17.94 0.07 -4.17
C TRP A 35 -17.46 1.49 -3.87
N LEU A 36 -16.62 2.03 -4.73
CA LEU A 36 -16.14 3.41 -4.69
C LEU A 36 -16.83 4.24 -5.77
N ASP A 37 -17.43 5.37 -5.38
CA ASP A 37 -18.03 6.34 -6.31
C ASP A 37 -16.95 7.26 -6.89
N ASN A 38 -16.78 7.23 -8.22
CA ASN A 38 -15.80 8.05 -8.93
C ASN A 38 -16.28 9.50 -9.17
N LYS A 39 -17.52 9.85 -8.80
CA LYS A 39 -18.15 11.17 -8.96
C LYS A 39 -18.29 11.65 -10.40
N ASP A 40 -18.16 10.74 -11.37
CA ASP A 40 -18.38 10.99 -12.80
C ASP A 40 -19.54 10.16 -13.37
N GLY A 41 -20.29 9.48 -12.48
CA GLY A 41 -21.36 8.55 -12.83
C GLY A 41 -20.89 7.10 -13.03
N SER A 42 -19.59 6.84 -12.89
CA SER A 42 -19.02 5.49 -12.83
C SER A 42 -18.68 5.07 -11.40
N TRP A 43 -18.53 3.76 -11.21
CA TRP A 43 -18.19 3.15 -9.93
C TRP A 43 -17.01 2.19 -10.10
N THR A 44 -16.15 2.11 -9.10
CA THR A 44 -15.03 1.18 -9.04
C THR A 44 -15.33 0.11 -8.00
N LEU A 45 -15.09 -1.16 -8.33
CA LEU A 45 -15.20 -2.28 -7.40
C LEU A 45 -13.78 -2.73 -7.02
N CYS A 46 -13.45 -2.70 -5.73
CA CYS A 46 -12.14 -3.08 -5.21
C CYS A 46 -12.27 -4.05 -4.03
N ARG A 47 -11.23 -4.87 -3.82
CA ARG A 47 -11.11 -5.70 -2.61
C ARG A 47 -10.65 -4.83 -1.46
N VAL A 48 -11.34 -4.95 -0.33
CA VAL A 48 -10.98 -4.28 0.92
C VAL A 48 -9.63 -4.84 1.38
N GLY A 49 -8.64 -3.97 1.55
CA GLY A 49 -7.26 -4.35 1.90
C GLY A 49 -6.32 -4.59 0.70
N LEU A 50 -6.80 -4.47 -0.55
CA LEU A 50 -5.91 -4.56 -1.71
C LEU A 50 -4.94 -3.37 -1.78
N GLU A 51 -5.35 -2.19 -1.29
CA GLU A 51 -4.48 -1.01 -1.19
C GLU A 51 -3.31 -1.25 -0.23
N SER A 52 -3.56 -1.89 0.93
CA SER A 52 -2.50 -2.27 1.85
C SER A 52 -1.56 -3.33 1.26
N ASP A 53 -2.08 -4.27 0.47
CA ASP A 53 -1.24 -5.29 -0.19
C ASP A 53 -0.38 -4.70 -1.31
N ILE A 54 -0.93 -3.79 -2.12
CA ILE A 54 -0.18 -3.10 -3.18
C ILE A 54 0.85 -2.14 -2.57
N GLN A 55 0.49 -1.43 -1.49
CA GLN A 55 1.40 -0.56 -0.76
C GLN A 55 2.52 -1.38 -0.11
N SER A 56 2.21 -2.52 0.51
CA SER A 56 3.21 -3.41 1.12
C SER A 56 4.16 -4.00 0.08
N LYS A 57 3.66 -4.45 -1.07
CA LYS A 57 4.50 -4.95 -2.18
C LYS A 57 5.41 -3.84 -2.75
N SER A 58 4.89 -2.62 -2.88
CA SER A 58 5.67 -1.45 -3.32
C SER A 58 6.77 -1.10 -2.32
N ILE A 59 6.47 -1.14 -1.02
CA ILE A 59 7.43 -0.90 0.05
C ILE A 59 8.52 -1.98 0.05
N GLU A 60 8.15 -3.25 0.01
CA GLU A 60 9.11 -4.36 -0.01
C GLU A 60 10.01 -4.27 -1.26
N TYR A 61 9.47 -3.87 -2.41
CA TYR A 61 10.25 -3.60 -3.60
C TYR A 61 11.26 -2.47 -3.39
N ILE A 62 10.86 -1.33 -2.82
CA ILE A 62 11.77 -0.21 -2.52
C ILE A 62 12.86 -0.64 -1.53
N LEU A 63 12.50 -1.37 -0.48
CA LEU A 63 13.46 -1.90 0.50
C LEU A 63 14.43 -2.89 -0.12
N SER A 64 14.00 -3.69 -1.10
CA SER A 64 14.90 -4.58 -1.86
C SER A 64 15.95 -3.81 -2.68
N GLN A 65 15.62 -2.61 -3.15
CA GLN A 65 16.56 -1.75 -3.87
C GLN A 65 17.53 -1.01 -2.92
N HIS A 66 17.15 -0.85 -1.66
CA HIS A 66 17.92 -0.15 -0.63
C HIS A 66 18.21 -1.06 0.57
N PRO A 67 19.09 -2.07 0.43
CA PRO A 67 19.35 -3.05 1.49
C PRO A 67 19.83 -2.41 2.80
N THR A 68 20.62 -1.33 2.73
CA THR A 68 21.03 -0.58 3.92
C THR A 68 19.86 0.04 4.68
N LEU A 69 18.83 0.52 3.97
CA LEU A 69 17.61 1.04 4.60
C LEU A 69 16.84 -0.10 5.27
N LYS A 70 16.70 -1.23 4.59
CA LYS A 70 16.04 -2.43 5.13
C LYS A 70 16.70 -2.90 6.42
N ASP A 71 18.03 -3.03 6.41
CA ASP A 71 18.79 -3.44 7.60
C ASP A 71 18.60 -2.45 8.76
N GLN A 72 18.64 -1.13 8.49
CA GLN A 72 18.43 -0.13 9.54
C GLN A 72 16.99 -0.16 10.08
N MET A 73 15.99 -0.33 9.21
CA MET A 73 14.60 -0.50 9.62
C MET A 73 14.43 -1.67 10.60
N GLU A 74 14.99 -2.83 10.26
CA GLU A 74 14.96 -4.05 11.09
C GLU A 74 15.69 -3.88 12.42
N ASN A 75 16.71 -3.02 12.47
CA ASN A 75 17.44 -2.73 13.71
C ASN A 75 16.77 -1.68 14.60
N VAL A 76 15.86 -0.85 14.07
CA VAL A 76 15.19 0.24 14.80
C VAL A 76 13.77 -0.16 15.21
N PHE A 77 13.08 -0.92 14.37
CA PHE A 77 11.70 -1.31 14.57
C PHE A 77 11.58 -2.84 14.50
N ASP A 78 11.20 -3.46 15.61
CA ASP A 78 11.00 -4.90 15.69
C ASP A 78 9.71 -5.36 14.98
N ASP A 79 8.78 -4.44 14.75
CA ASP A 79 7.44 -4.70 14.21
C ASP A 79 7.33 -4.25 12.73
N SER A 80 6.70 -5.07 11.90
CA SER A 80 6.50 -4.77 10.47
C SER A 80 5.53 -3.62 10.21
N ASP A 81 4.52 -3.48 11.06
CA ASP A 81 3.47 -2.48 10.91
C ASP A 81 4.03 -1.11 11.30
N LEU A 82 4.84 -1.05 12.37
CA LEU A 82 5.57 0.17 12.74
C LEU A 82 6.56 0.63 11.65
N ARG A 83 7.24 -0.31 10.98
CA ARG A 83 8.11 0.03 9.83
C ARG A 83 7.30 0.65 8.70
N THR A 84 6.17 0.03 8.37
CA THR A 84 5.27 0.48 7.30
C THR A 84 4.68 1.85 7.62
N GLU A 85 4.19 2.02 8.85
CA GLU A 85 3.64 3.28 9.34
C GLU A 85 4.69 4.39 9.28
N TRP A 86 5.91 4.13 9.77
CA TRP A 86 6.98 5.14 9.75
C TRP A 86 7.37 5.53 8.32
N LEU A 87 7.49 4.55 7.41
CA LEU A 87 7.85 4.79 6.01
C LEU A 87 6.79 5.59 5.23
N THR A 88 5.53 5.51 5.66
CA THR A 88 4.39 6.10 4.94
C THR A 88 3.80 7.33 5.63
N SER A 89 4.23 7.64 6.85
CA SER A 89 3.79 8.81 7.60
C SER A 89 4.70 10.00 7.38
N ALA A 90 4.11 11.21 7.41
CA ALA A 90 4.85 12.47 7.35
C ALA A 90 5.75 12.63 8.58
N ILE A 91 7.07 12.79 8.37
CA ILE A 91 8.03 12.93 9.47
C ILE A 91 8.50 14.39 9.57
N PRO A 92 8.36 15.06 10.72
CA PRO A 92 8.81 16.45 10.89
C PRO A 92 10.31 16.66 10.60
N ALA A 93 11.17 15.71 10.99
CA ALA A 93 12.61 15.76 10.69
C ALA A 93 12.90 15.69 9.17
N LEU A 94 11.96 15.16 8.39
CA LEU A 94 11.98 15.11 6.94
C LEU A 94 11.16 16.24 6.32
N SER A 95 10.97 17.37 7.02
CA SER A 95 10.18 18.52 6.55
C SER A 95 8.71 18.17 6.26
N GLY A 96 8.17 17.14 6.90
CA GLY A 96 6.80 16.68 6.70
C GLY A 96 6.61 15.75 5.50
N PHE A 97 7.68 15.38 4.79
CA PHE A 97 7.63 14.31 3.80
C PHE A 97 7.68 12.93 4.45
N THR A 98 7.16 11.95 3.73
CA THR A 98 7.33 10.54 4.10
C THR A 98 8.75 10.07 3.76
N PRO A 99 9.31 9.12 4.51
CA PRO A 99 10.59 8.52 4.17
C PRO A 99 10.64 7.95 2.75
N LEU A 100 9.55 7.36 2.25
CA LEU A 100 9.50 6.80 0.89
C LEU A 100 9.63 7.89 -0.17
N GLU A 101 8.94 9.02 -0.03
CA GLU A 101 9.07 10.15 -0.95
C GLU A 101 10.52 10.64 -1.00
N VAL A 102 11.16 10.80 0.15
CA VAL A 102 12.56 11.27 0.23
C VAL A 102 13.54 10.28 -0.40
N VAL A 103 13.31 8.97 -0.24
CA VAL A 103 14.13 7.93 -0.91
C VAL A 103 13.93 7.97 -2.42
N ILE A 104 12.69 8.14 -2.90
CA ILE A 104 12.37 8.23 -4.33
C ILE A 104 13.02 9.48 -4.96
N GLU A 105 13.08 10.60 -4.23
CA GLU A 105 13.80 11.81 -4.63
C GLU A 105 15.34 11.65 -4.62
N GLY A 106 15.84 10.52 -4.11
CA GLY A 106 17.26 10.17 -4.12
C GLY A 106 18.03 10.59 -2.87
N ASP A 107 17.37 11.12 -1.84
CA ASP A 107 18.01 11.56 -0.59
C ASP A 107 17.93 10.50 0.52
N LEU A 108 18.42 9.30 0.20
CA LEU A 108 18.46 8.17 1.15
C LEU A 108 19.21 8.54 2.44
N LYS A 109 20.27 9.35 2.35
CA LYS A 109 21.09 9.73 3.51
C LYS A 109 20.26 10.45 4.56
N ARG A 110 19.39 11.37 4.16
CA ARG A 110 18.52 12.11 5.06
C ARG A 110 17.58 11.20 5.84
N VAL A 111 17.07 10.14 5.19
CA VAL A 111 16.23 9.12 5.85
C VAL A 111 17.02 8.28 6.85
N LEU A 112 18.25 7.87 6.49
CA LEU A 112 19.14 7.14 7.41
C LEU A 112 19.55 7.99 8.62
N ASP A 113 19.81 9.29 8.43
CA ASP A 113 20.11 10.20 9.54
C ASP A 113 18.92 10.34 10.49
N ALA A 114 17.69 10.40 9.95
CA ALA A 114 16.48 10.40 10.78
C ALA A 114 16.33 9.10 11.59
N LEU A 115 16.66 7.94 11.02
CA LEU A 115 16.64 6.66 11.73
C LEU A 115 17.69 6.57 12.83
N ASN A 116 18.90 7.06 12.56
CA ASN A 116 19.96 7.08 13.56
C ASN A 116 19.57 7.92 14.77
N ARG A 117 18.87 9.05 14.56
CA ARG A 117 18.34 9.86 15.67
C ARG A 117 17.33 9.11 16.52
N ILE A 118 16.47 8.30 15.92
CA ILE A 118 15.52 7.45 16.63
C ILE A 118 16.27 6.38 17.45
N LYS A 119 17.24 5.70 16.82
CA LYS A 119 18.01 4.62 17.45
C LYS A 119 18.83 5.07 18.66
N TYR A 120 19.49 6.23 18.55
CA TYR A 120 20.45 6.70 19.54
C TYR A 120 19.90 7.84 20.43
N GLY A 121 18.67 8.29 20.20
CA GLY A 121 18.00 9.30 21.02
C GLY A 121 18.60 10.70 20.91
N ASP A 122 19.10 11.08 19.74
CA ASP A 122 19.69 12.41 19.54
C ASP A 122 18.59 13.47 19.31
N ILE A 123 18.14 14.03 20.43
CA ILE A 123 17.27 15.21 20.52
C ILE A 123 18.14 16.47 20.63
N SER A 124 18.83 16.83 19.56
CA SER A 124 19.47 18.16 19.46
C SER A 124 18.43 19.28 19.50
#